data_AF-X1S8Q6-F1
#
_entry.id   AF-X1S8Q6-F1
#
_cell.length_a   1.000
_cell.length_b   1.000
_cell.length_c   1.000
_cell.angle_alpha   90.00
_cell.angle_beta   90.00
_cell.angle_gamma   90.00
#
_symmetry.space_group_name_H-M   'P 1'
#
loop_
_entity.id
_entity.type
_entity.pdbx_description
1 polymer ?
#
loop_
_entity_poly.entity_id
_entity_poly.type
_entity_poly.pdbx_seq_one_letter_code
_entity_poly.pdbx_strand_id
1 'polypeptide(L)'
;EVIKRLAPYCKKIQVAGSIRRRKAIVHDIDFVLIPSDLWNLQHEITGLGPARVSGEKLKRVNYNGVQVDLYFASEQTWATLLLIRTGSTESNMRLAWLAKKRGWRLKASGDGLFNENGERIAGDSEESIYQALDLPYQRPEERR
;
A
#
# COMPACT_ATOMS: atom_id res chain seq x y z
N GLU A 1 -17.09 6.13 5.36
CA GLU A 1 -17.59 5.28 6.46
C GLU A 1 -16.55 4.27 6.95
N VAL A 2 -15.98 3.45 6.07
CA VAL A 2 -14.93 2.46 6.41
C VAL A 2 -13.81 3.03 7.29
N ILE A 3 -13.21 4.18 6.94
CA ILE A 3 -12.17 4.82 7.78
C ILE A 3 -12.68 5.09 9.20
N LYS A 4 -13.90 5.61 9.37
CA LYS A 4 -14.45 5.94 10.70
C LYS A 4 -14.56 4.70 11.58
N ARG A 5 -14.88 3.54 10.99
CA ARG A 5 -14.97 2.25 11.70
C ARG A 5 -13.61 1.66 12.03
N LEU A 6 -12.65 1.73 11.10
CA LEU A 6 -11.36 1.05 11.25
C LEU A 6 -10.27 1.89 11.93
N ALA A 7 -10.27 3.22 11.73
CA ALA A 7 -9.23 4.11 12.25
C ALA A 7 -8.99 4.04 13.77
N PRO A 8 -10.01 3.85 14.64
CA PRO A 8 -9.78 3.70 16.08
C PRO A 8 -8.87 2.53 16.47
N TYR A 9 -8.77 1.51 15.60
CA TYR A 9 -7.99 0.29 15.84
C TYR A 9 -6.70 0.24 15.01
N CYS A 10 -6.34 1.38 14.40
CA CYS A 10 -5.16 1.52 13.57
C CYS A 10 -4.27 2.65 14.12
N LYS A 11 -2.97 2.38 14.23
CA LYS A 11 -1.97 3.42 14.42
C LYS A 11 -1.92 4.37 13.22
N LYS A 12 -2.07 3.84 12.00
CA LYS A 12 -2.19 4.58 10.74
C LYS A 12 -3.17 3.89 9.81
N ILE A 13 -3.94 4.65 9.04
CA ILE A 13 -4.76 4.15 7.95
C ILE A 13 -4.81 5.20 6.84
N GLN A 14 -4.63 4.77 5.60
CA GLN A 14 -4.59 5.65 4.45
C GLN A 14 -5.27 5.00 3.25
N VAL A 15 -6.13 5.77 2.56
CA VAL A 15 -6.66 5.37 1.25
C VAL A 15 -5.51 5.38 0.24
N ALA A 16 -5.37 4.31 -0.51
CA ALA A 16 -4.40 4.13 -1.58
C ALA A 16 -5.13 4.02 -2.93
N GLY A 17 -4.56 3.27 -3.88
CA GLY A 17 -5.22 2.96 -5.13
C GLY A 17 -5.59 4.17 -5.98
N SER A 18 -6.58 3.95 -6.85
CA SER A 18 -7.08 4.94 -7.80
C SER A 18 -7.63 6.21 -7.15
N ILE A 19 -8.21 6.09 -5.95
CA ILE A 19 -8.72 7.22 -5.17
C ILE A 19 -7.58 8.14 -4.75
N ARG A 20 -6.48 7.61 -4.21
CA ARG A 20 -5.32 8.44 -3.84
C ARG A 20 -4.68 9.13 -5.06
N ARG A 21 -4.80 8.53 -6.24
CA ARG A 21 -4.37 9.12 -7.53
C ARG A 21 -5.41 10.04 -8.18
N ARG A 22 -6.57 10.26 -7.55
CA ARG A 22 -7.68 11.09 -8.04
C ARG A 22 -8.19 10.69 -9.43
N LYS A 23 -8.21 9.38 -9.74
CA LYS A 23 -8.84 8.92 -11.00
C LYS A 23 -10.35 9.12 -10.94
N ALA A 24 -10.94 9.53 -12.07
CA ALA A 24 -12.38 9.78 -12.18
C ALA A 24 -13.21 8.49 -12.05
N ILE A 25 -12.65 7.36 -12.48
CA ILE A 25 -13.28 6.04 -12.37
C ILE A 25 -12.55 5.24 -11.30
N VAL A 26 -13.33 4.77 -10.32
CA VAL A 26 -12.86 3.96 -9.18
C VAL A 26 -13.57 2.62 -9.26
N HIS A 27 -12.80 1.53 -9.38
CA HIS A 27 -13.34 0.17 -9.48
C HIS A 27 -13.40 -0.54 -8.11
N ASP A 28 -12.45 -0.21 -7.24
CA ASP A 28 -12.27 -0.74 -5.90
C ASP A 28 -11.64 0.31 -4.98
N ILE A 29 -11.63 -0.01 -3.69
CA ILE A 29 -11.06 0.86 -2.65
C ILE A 29 -9.93 0.12 -1.95
N ASP A 30 -8.71 0.64 -2.09
CA ASP A 30 -7.54 0.13 -1.39
C ASP A 30 -7.26 0.95 -0.12
N PHE A 31 -7.00 0.28 0.99
CA PHE A 31 -6.48 0.88 2.21
C PHE A 31 -5.15 0.22 2.59
N VAL A 32 -4.19 1.03 3.02
CA VAL A 32 -3.01 0.56 3.76
C VAL A 32 -3.17 0.96 5.21
N LEU A 33 -2.98 0.03 6.13
CA LEU A 33 -3.18 0.25 7.57
C LEU A 33 -2.10 -0.41 8.42
N ILE A 34 -1.80 0.20 9.57
CA ILE A 34 -0.99 -0.39 10.64
C ILE A 34 -1.93 -0.62 11.83
N PRO A 35 -2.26 -1.88 12.19
CA PRO A 35 -3.10 -2.15 13.34
C PRO A 35 -2.44 -1.67 14.64
N SER A 36 -3.22 -1.02 15.52
CA SER A 36 -2.86 -0.83 16.93
C SER A 36 -3.58 -1.82 17.83
N ASP A 37 -4.74 -2.34 17.40
CA ASP A 37 -5.50 -3.41 18.05
C ASP A 37 -6.03 -4.36 16.99
N LEU A 38 -5.32 -5.48 16.79
CA LEU A 38 -5.66 -6.42 15.73
C LEU A 38 -6.98 -7.15 16.00
N TRP A 39 -7.32 -7.43 17.26
CA TRP A 39 -8.53 -8.19 17.60
C TRP A 39 -9.78 -7.39 17.25
N ASN A 40 -9.88 -6.17 17.76
CA ASN A 40 -11.05 -5.32 17.49
C ASN A 40 -11.10 -4.86 16.03
N LEU A 41 -9.95 -4.62 15.40
CA LEU A 41 -9.89 -4.35 13.96
C LEU A 41 -10.49 -5.51 13.14
N GLN A 42 -10.13 -6.76 13.47
CA GLN A 42 -10.66 -7.92 12.76
C GLN A 42 -12.17 -8.11 12.98
N HIS A 43 -12.66 -7.80 14.19
CA HIS A 43 -14.09 -7.78 14.47
C HIS A 43 -14.83 -6.76 13.59
N GLU A 44 -14.33 -5.52 13.53
CA GLU A 44 -14.91 -4.48 12.66
C GLU A 44 -14.86 -4.84 11.18
N ILE A 45 -13.76 -5.42 10.70
CA ILE A 45 -13.64 -5.86 9.31
C ILE A 45 -14.69 -6.90 8.96
N THR A 46 -14.95 -7.85 9.86
CA THR A 46 -16.04 -8.84 9.68
C THR A 46 -17.40 -8.15 9.60
N GLY A 47 -17.60 -7.08 10.37
CA GLY A 47 -18.79 -6.24 10.32
C GLY A 47 -18.91 -5.34 9.08
N LEU A 48 -17.90 -5.26 8.20
CA LEU A 48 -18.02 -4.61 6.89
C LEU A 48 -18.68 -5.53 5.85
N GLY A 49 -18.62 -6.84 6.05
CA GLY A 49 -19.19 -7.82 5.12
C GLY A 49 -18.33 -9.08 5.00
N PRO A 50 -18.82 -10.08 4.25
CA PRO A 50 -18.11 -11.35 4.11
C PRO A 50 -16.75 -11.14 3.44
N ALA A 51 -15.71 -11.68 4.06
CA ALA A 51 -14.37 -11.69 3.49
C ALA A 51 -14.31 -12.66 2.30
N ARG A 52 -13.89 -12.16 1.13
CA ARG A 52 -13.58 -12.98 -0.05
C ARG A 52 -12.13 -13.49 -0.02
N VAL A 53 -11.25 -12.73 0.64
CA VAL A 53 -9.86 -13.10 0.92
C VAL A 53 -9.57 -12.77 2.37
N SER A 54 -8.97 -13.71 3.10
CA SER A 54 -8.59 -13.52 4.50
C SER A 54 -7.18 -14.07 4.76
N GLY A 55 -6.17 -13.31 4.31
CA GLY A 55 -4.77 -13.56 4.63
C GLY A 55 -4.24 -12.57 5.67
N GLU A 56 -3.06 -12.87 6.23
CA GLU A 56 -2.41 -12.00 7.22
C GLU A 56 -2.04 -10.61 6.66
N LYS A 57 -1.66 -10.55 5.38
CA LYS A 57 -1.22 -9.31 4.70
C LYS A 57 -2.33 -8.58 3.95
N LEU A 58 -3.42 -9.27 3.61
CA LEU A 58 -4.52 -8.74 2.82
C LEU A 58 -5.84 -9.36 3.28
N LYS A 59 -6.80 -8.50 3.61
CA LYS A 59 -8.21 -8.87 3.68
C LYS A 59 -9.00 -8.14 2.60
N ARG A 60 -9.86 -8.86 1.90
CA ARG A 60 -10.76 -8.33 0.88
C ARG A 60 -12.19 -8.56 1.30
N VAL A 61 -12.97 -7.49 1.44
CA VAL A 61 -14.40 -7.56 1.79
C VAL A 61 -15.23 -6.91 0.69
N ASN A 62 -16.50 -7.31 0.60
CA ASN A 62 -17.49 -6.54 -0.15
C ASN A 62 -18.27 -5.67 0.83
N TYR A 63 -18.24 -4.36 0.62
CA TYR A 63 -18.94 -3.39 1.45
C TYR A 63 -19.88 -2.58 0.55
N ASN A 64 -21.19 -2.75 0.76
CA ASN A 64 -22.26 -2.11 -0.03
C ASN A 64 -22.09 -2.29 -1.55
N GLY A 65 -21.70 -3.48 -2.00
CA GLY A 65 -21.50 -3.80 -3.41
C GLY A 65 -20.11 -3.43 -3.96
N VAL A 66 -19.29 -2.70 -3.19
CA VAL A 66 -17.95 -2.27 -3.61
C VAL A 66 -16.88 -3.17 -3.00
N GLN A 67 -15.85 -3.51 -3.78
CA GLN A 67 -14.69 -4.22 -3.27
C GLN A 67 -13.82 -3.29 -2.43
N VAL A 68 -13.48 -3.73 -1.22
CA VAL A 68 -12.56 -3.04 -0.31
C VAL A 68 -11.40 -3.96 0.04
N ASP A 69 -10.20 -3.53 -0.32
CA ASP A 69 -8.94 -4.22 -0.02
C ASP A 69 -8.23 -3.53 1.15
N LEU A 70 -7.90 -4.31 2.17
CA LEU A 70 -7.23 -3.88 3.40
C LEU A 70 -5.84 -4.53 3.45
N TYR A 71 -4.81 -3.74 3.17
CA TYR A 71 -3.41 -4.17 3.22
C TYR A 71 -2.80 -3.83 4.57
N PHE A 72 -2.28 -4.86 5.24
CA PHE A 72 -1.70 -4.76 6.56
C PHE A 72 -0.19 -4.45 6.45
N ALA A 73 0.22 -3.34 7.05
CA ALA A 73 1.59 -2.88 7.11
C ALA A 73 2.13 -2.90 8.55
N SER A 74 3.45 -2.89 8.68
CA SER A 74 4.16 -2.47 9.87
C SER A 74 4.74 -1.07 9.66
N GLU A 75 5.36 -0.47 10.68
CA GLU A 75 6.07 0.80 10.52
C GLU A 75 7.18 0.70 9.47
N GLN A 76 7.88 -0.44 9.43
CA GLN A 76 8.97 -0.67 8.48
C GLN A 76 8.48 -0.81 7.04
N THR A 77 7.27 -1.37 6.84
CA THR A 77 6.74 -1.62 5.50
C THR A 77 5.78 -0.55 4.99
N TRP A 78 5.35 0.37 5.87
CA TRP A 78 4.33 1.37 5.59
C TRP A 78 4.56 2.17 4.31
N ALA A 79 5.70 2.84 4.18
CA ALA A 79 5.91 3.79 3.10
C ALA A 79 6.01 3.09 1.74
N THR A 80 6.73 1.98 1.66
CA THR A 80 6.85 1.23 0.40
C THR A 80 5.56 0.50 0.06
N LEU A 81 4.83 -0.05 1.03
CA LEU A 81 3.53 -0.66 0.75
C LEU A 81 2.52 0.38 0.29
N LEU A 82 2.50 1.57 0.90
CA LEU A 82 1.68 2.69 0.47
C LEU A 82 2.03 3.13 -0.96
N LEU A 83 3.32 3.26 -1.30
CA LEU A 83 3.76 3.54 -2.67
C LEU A 83 3.22 2.51 -3.67
N ILE A 84 3.46 1.22 -3.40
CA ILE A 84 3.06 0.11 -4.28
C ILE A 84 1.54 0.05 -4.42
N ARG A 85 0.79 0.18 -3.32
CA ARG A 85 -0.68 0.10 -3.34
C ARG A 85 -1.32 1.37 -3.87
N THR A 86 -0.62 2.50 -3.83
CA THR A 86 -1.02 3.71 -4.55
C THR A 86 -0.87 3.52 -6.03
N GLY A 87 0.12 2.75 -6.50
CA GLY A 87 0.34 2.50 -7.92
C GLY A 87 0.64 3.78 -8.70
N SER A 88 0.33 3.84 -10.00
CA SER A 88 -0.29 2.80 -10.83
C SER A 88 0.55 1.53 -10.99
N THR A 89 -0.01 0.51 -11.66
CA THR A 89 0.74 -0.69 -12.07
C THR A 89 1.94 -0.30 -12.92
N GLU A 90 1.76 0.62 -13.85
CA GLU A 90 2.79 1.13 -14.76
C GLU A 90 3.89 1.87 -14.00
N SER A 91 3.53 2.72 -13.03
CA SER A 91 4.47 3.40 -12.14
C SER A 91 5.29 2.39 -11.33
N ASN A 92 4.63 1.39 -10.74
CA ASN A 92 5.31 0.34 -9.99
C ASN A 92 6.27 -0.47 -10.88
N MET A 93 5.85 -0.82 -12.09
CA MET A 93 6.68 -1.51 -13.07
C MET A 93 7.89 -0.68 -13.47
N ARG A 94 7.72 0.64 -13.68
CA ARG A 94 8.83 1.55 -13.97
C ARG A 94 9.86 1.59 -12.85
N LEU A 95 9.41 1.74 -11.59
CA LEU A 95 10.30 1.76 -10.43
C LEU A 95 11.03 0.41 -10.27
N ALA A 96 10.30 -0.70 -10.38
CA ALA A 96 10.87 -2.04 -10.29
C ALA A 96 11.88 -2.32 -11.42
N TRP A 97 11.60 -1.85 -12.64
CA TRP A 97 12.51 -1.98 -13.77
C TRP A 97 13.80 -1.17 -13.59
N LEU A 98 13.70 0.07 -13.07
CA LEU A 98 14.88 0.89 -12.75
C LEU A 98 15.74 0.25 -11.66
N ALA A 99 15.11 -0.29 -10.60
CA ALA A 99 15.81 -1.05 -9.58
C ALA A 99 16.54 -2.25 -10.22
N LYS A 100 15.83 -3.04 -11.02
CA LYS A 100 16.40 -4.23 -11.68
C LYS A 100 17.59 -3.89 -12.57
N LYS A 101 17.58 -2.76 -13.28
CA LYS A 101 18.71 -2.28 -14.09
C LYS A 101 19.99 -2.06 -13.29
N ARG A 102 19.87 -1.80 -11.99
CA ARG A 102 20.99 -1.60 -11.06
C ARG A 102 21.37 -2.88 -10.30
N GLY A 103 20.74 -4.02 -10.62
CA GLY A 103 20.87 -5.25 -9.80
C GLY A 103 20.07 -5.20 -8.50
N TRP A 104 19.25 -4.16 -8.30
CA TRP A 104 18.47 -3.92 -7.09
C TRP A 104 17.07 -4.53 -7.20
N ARG A 105 16.38 -4.61 -6.06
CA ARG A 105 15.04 -5.17 -5.96
C ARG A 105 14.12 -4.31 -5.10
N LEU A 106 13.10 -3.74 -5.73
CA LEU A 106 11.96 -3.14 -5.04
C LEU A 106 10.99 -4.26 -4.60
N LYS A 107 10.72 -4.36 -3.29
CA LYS A 107 9.88 -5.42 -2.72
C LYS A 107 8.41 -5.00 -2.68
N ALA A 108 7.58 -5.65 -3.50
CA ALA A 108 6.13 -5.39 -3.54
C ALA A 108 5.38 -5.74 -2.24
N SER A 109 6.03 -6.47 -1.33
CA SER A 109 5.59 -6.73 0.05
C SER A 109 5.63 -5.49 0.95
N GLY A 110 6.29 -4.41 0.51
CA GLY A 110 6.49 -3.19 1.30
C GLY A 110 7.82 -3.15 2.05
N ASP A 111 8.68 -4.16 1.95
CA ASP A 111 9.92 -4.20 2.76
C ASP A 111 10.93 -3.09 2.41
N GLY A 112 10.82 -2.51 1.21
CA GLY A 112 11.70 -1.44 0.74
C GLY A 112 12.40 -1.75 -0.58
N LEU A 113 13.44 -0.97 -0.86
CA LEU A 113 14.37 -1.17 -1.97
C LEU A 113 15.65 -1.78 -1.45
N PHE A 114 16.12 -2.83 -2.11
CA PHE A 114 17.30 -3.59 -1.71
C PHE A 114 18.36 -3.57 -2.80
N ASN A 115 19.62 -3.43 -2.43
CA ASN A 115 20.73 -3.53 -3.38
C ASN A 115 21.04 -4.99 -3.75
N GLU A 116 22.04 -5.19 -4.60
CA GLU A 116 22.51 -6.50 -5.09
C GLU A 116 23.05 -7.40 -3.96
N ASN A 117 23.51 -6.81 -2.85
CA ASN A 117 24.00 -7.52 -1.67
C ASN A 117 22.87 -7.92 -0.70
N GLY A 118 21.63 -7.53 -0.98
CA GLY A 118 20.48 -7.80 -0.12
C GLY A 118 20.33 -6.81 1.05
N GLU A 119 20.99 -5.67 1.00
CA GLU A 119 20.88 -4.61 2.01
C GLU A 119 19.74 -3.65 1.65
N ARG A 120 18.93 -3.25 2.63
CA ARG A 120 17.85 -2.29 2.43
C ARG A 120 18.44 -0.87 2.34
N ILE A 121 18.30 -0.24 1.18
CA ILE A 121 18.87 1.07 0.88
C ILE A 121 17.85 2.22 0.87
N ALA A 122 16.55 1.90 0.77
CA ALA A 122 15.47 2.89 0.85
C ALA A 122 14.14 2.24 1.24
N GLY A 123 13.14 3.07 1.55
CA GLY A 123 11.78 2.64 1.88
C GLY A 123 11.20 3.21 3.16
N ASP A 124 11.89 4.17 3.81
CA ASP A 124 11.40 4.88 5.00
C ASP A 124 10.37 5.97 4.64
N SER A 125 10.42 6.44 3.40
CA SER A 125 9.43 7.31 2.76
C SER A 125 9.23 6.92 1.31
N GLU A 126 8.11 7.36 0.70
CA GLU A 126 7.91 7.14 -0.74
C GLU A 126 9.01 7.87 -1.53
N GLU A 127 9.36 9.08 -1.10
CA GLU A 127 10.40 9.95 -1.64
C GLU A 127 11.77 9.27 -1.62
N SER A 128 12.11 8.53 -0.56
CA SER A 128 13.40 7.81 -0.46
C SER A 128 13.59 6.79 -1.58
N ILE A 129 12.51 6.14 -2.04
CA ILE A 129 12.55 5.18 -3.14
C ILE A 129 12.84 5.89 -4.47
N TYR A 130 12.19 7.04 -4.71
CA TYR A 130 12.43 7.84 -5.90
C TYR A 130 13.88 8.37 -5.92
N GLN A 131 14.34 8.92 -4.80
CA GLN A 131 15.70 9.44 -4.66
C GLN A 131 16.75 8.37 -4.89
N ALA A 132 16.62 7.19 -4.28
CA ALA A 132 17.55 6.09 -4.48
C ALA A 132 17.62 5.64 -5.96
N LEU A 133 16.51 5.76 -6.69
CA LEU A 133 16.43 5.43 -8.11
C LEU A 133 16.80 6.59 -9.07
N ASP A 134 17.33 7.70 -8.53
CA ASP A 134 17.65 8.94 -9.24
C ASP A 134 16.46 9.52 -10.03
N LEU A 135 15.30 9.50 -9.40
CA LEU A 135 14.08 10.09 -9.94
C LEU A 135 13.61 11.27 -9.09
N PRO A 136 13.03 12.32 -9.71
CA PRO A 136 12.25 13.27 -8.96
C PRO A 136 11.04 12.57 -8.34
N TYR A 137 10.68 12.96 -7.12
CA TYR A 137 9.48 12.43 -6.49
C TYR A 137 8.23 12.77 -7.30
N GLN A 138 7.38 11.76 -7.50
CA GLN A 138 6.08 11.92 -8.11
C GLN A 138 4.99 11.81 -7.05
N ARG A 139 4.14 12.83 -6.97
CA ARG A 139 2.94 12.80 -6.13
C ARG A 139 1.97 11.73 -6.63
N PRO A 140 1.09 11.19 -5.77
CA PRO A 140 0.12 10.17 -6.16
C PRO A 140 -0.65 10.49 -7.45
N GLU A 141 -1.12 11.71 -7.64
CA GLU A 141 -1.87 12.18 -8.81
C GLU A 141 -1.04 12.23 -10.12
N GLU A 142 0.29 12.22 -10.03
CA GLU A 142 1.21 12.26 -11.17
C GLU A 142 1.57 10.84 -11.68
N ARG A 143 1.26 9.81 -10.88
CA ARG A 143 1.59 8.40 -11.15
C ARG A 143 0.55 7.80 -12.11
N ARG A 144 0.83 7.86 -13.40
CA ARG A 144 -0.09 7.38 -14.45
C ARG A 144 -0.19 5.88 -14.53
#